data_AF-A0A3D5Q152-F1
#
_entry.id   AF-A0A3D5Q152-F1
#
_cell.length_a   1.000
_cell.length_b   1.000
_cell.length_c   1.000
_cell.angle_alpha   90.00
_cell.angle_beta   90.00
_cell.angle_gamma   90.00
#
_symmetry.space_group_name_H-M   'P 1'
#
loop_
_entity.id
_entity.type
_entity.pdbx_description
1 polymer ?
#
loop_
_entity_poly.entity_id
_entity_poly.type
_entity_poly.pdbx_seq_one_letter_code
_entity_poly.pdbx_strand_id
1 'polypeptide(L)'
;ERLGLAPDAPVLAILPGSRAGEVERLGELFLGAARWLQERKPDLQLVIPCVNGEREKQVRALVESLSVSLPLTIIRGRSREVMAAAAAVLLASG
;
A
#
# COMPACT_ATOMS: atom_id res chain seq x y z
N GLU A 1 15.81 11.71 -1.10
CA GLU A 1 15.54 11.33 0.31
C GLU A 1 15.13 9.87 0.39
N ARG A 2 15.40 9.16 1.49
CA ARG A 2 15.03 7.73 1.64
C ARG A 2 13.53 7.58 1.96
N LEU A 3 12.94 6.41 1.70
CA LEU A 3 11.50 6.14 1.93
C LEU A 3 11.12 5.95 3.41
N GLY A 4 12.09 6.00 4.34
CA GLY A 4 11.87 5.76 5.77
C GLY A 4 11.60 4.29 6.12
N LEU A 5 11.87 3.37 5.19
CA LEU A 5 11.66 1.93 5.34
C LEU A 5 12.90 1.26 5.94
N ALA A 6 12.69 0.20 6.71
CA ALA A 6 13.77 -0.63 7.22
C ALA A 6 14.51 -1.30 6.04
N PRO A 7 15.85 -1.19 5.97
CA PRO A 7 16.61 -1.64 4.80
C PRO A 7 16.66 -3.16 4.63
N ASP A 8 16.56 -3.91 5.73
CA ASP A 8 16.71 -5.37 5.75
C ASP A 8 15.37 -6.12 5.75
N ALA A 9 14.24 -5.40 5.69
CA ALA A 9 12.91 -5.98 5.73
C ALA A 9 12.22 -5.87 4.36
N PRO A 10 11.58 -6.94 3.86
CA PRO A 10 10.98 -6.94 2.54
C PRO A 10 9.83 -5.92 2.46
N VAL A 11 9.69 -5.29 1.28
CA VAL A 11 8.64 -4.30 1.01
C VAL A 11 7.63 -4.87 0.03
N LEU A 12 6.34 -4.76 0.38
CA LEU A 12 5.22 -4.96 -0.54
C LEU A 12 4.65 -3.61 -0.94
N ALA A 13 4.78 -3.26 -2.22
CA ALA A 13 4.12 -2.08 -2.77
C ALA A 13 2.67 -2.43 -3.16
N ILE A 14 1.71 -1.65 -2.67
CA ILE A 14 0.28 -1.83 -2.94
C ILE A 14 -0.22 -0.61 -3.69
N LEU A 15 -0.57 -0.78 -4.96
CA LEU A 15 -1.01 0.28 -5.87
C LEU A 15 -2.44 -0.03 -6.34
N PRO A 16 -3.47 0.32 -5.54
CA PRO A 16 -4.87 -0.04 -5.82
C PRO A 16 -5.47 0.75 -7.00
N GLY A 17 -4.73 1.72 -7.56
CA GLY A 17 -5.11 2.48 -8.74
C GLY A 17 -4.83 3.98 -8.60
N SER A 18 -4.96 4.68 -9.72
CA SER A 18 -4.83 6.14 -9.78
C SER A 18 -6.18 6.85 -9.72
N ARG A 19 -7.24 6.15 -10.11
CA ARG A 19 -8.62 6.66 -10.17
C ARG A 19 -9.39 6.27 -8.92
N ALA A 20 -10.31 7.14 -8.48
CA ALA A 20 -11.11 6.89 -7.27
C ALA A 20 -11.86 5.54 -7.31
N GLY A 21 -12.48 5.21 -8.44
CA GLY A 21 -13.21 3.94 -8.58
C GLY A 21 -12.32 2.69 -8.57
N GLU A 22 -11.03 2.80 -8.92
CA GLU A 22 -10.09 1.67 -8.78
C GLU A 22 -9.80 1.42 -7.30
N VAL A 23 -9.54 2.50 -6.55
CA VAL A 23 -9.29 2.44 -5.10
C VAL A 23 -10.50 1.86 -4.36
N GLU A 24 -11.73 2.28 -4.71
CA GLU A 24 -12.96 1.72 -4.13
C GLU A 24 -13.11 0.22 -4.39
N ARG A 25 -12.90 -0.23 -5.63
CA ARG A 25 -13.13 -1.63 -6.01
C ARG A 25 -12.04 -2.59 -5.56
N LEU A 26 -10.79 -2.14 -5.59
CA LEU A 26 -9.62 -3.01 -5.38
C LEU A 26 -8.96 -2.79 -4.02
N GLY A 27 -9.22 -1.65 -3.36
CA GLY A 27 -8.58 -1.31 -2.11
C GLY A 27 -8.81 -2.35 -1.02
N GLU A 28 -10.06 -2.73 -0.75
CA GLU A 28 -10.38 -3.72 0.29
C GLU A 28 -9.72 -5.07 0.00
N LEU A 29 -9.82 -5.53 -1.25
CA LEU A 29 -9.21 -6.77 -1.71
C LEU A 29 -7.68 -6.76 -1.52
N PHE A 30 -7.03 -5.65 -1.90
CA PHE A 30 -5.59 -5.50 -1.81
C PHE A 30 -5.11 -5.42 -0.36
N LEU A 31 -5.83 -4.71 0.50
CA LEU A 31 -5.55 -4.65 1.94
C LEU A 31 -5.76 -6.02 2.61
N GLY A 32 -6.79 -6.76 2.21
CA GLY A 32 -7.01 -8.14 2.67
C GLY A 32 -5.87 -9.08 2.28
N ALA A 33 -5.41 -9.00 1.02
CA ALA A 33 -4.26 -9.77 0.55
C ALA A 33 -2.96 -9.38 1.27
N ALA A 34 -2.74 -8.08 1.47
CA ALA A 34 -1.58 -7.56 2.19
C ALA A 34 -1.55 -8.03 3.65
N ARG A 35 -2.70 -8.01 4.34
CA ARG A 35 -2.84 -8.55 5.69
C ARG A 35 -2.52 -10.05 5.73
N TRP A 36 -3.10 -10.82 4.82
CA TRP A 36 -2.86 -12.26 4.72
C TRP A 36 -1.38 -12.59 4.51
N LEU A 37 -0.66 -11.77 3.74
CA LEU A 37 0.79 -11.88 3.55
C LEU A 37 1.56 -11.51 4.82
N GLN A 38 1.20 -10.41 5.49
CA GLN A 38 1.89 -9.96 6.70
C GLN A 38 1.70 -10.93 7.87
N GLU A 39 0.55 -11.61 7.99
CA GLU A 39 0.34 -12.71 8.95
C GLU A 39 1.35 -13.86 8.77
N ARG A 40 1.88 -14.05 7.55
CA ARG A 40 2.86 -15.10 7.20
C ARG A 40 4.30 -14.59 7.15
N LYS A 41 4.48 -13.29 6.96
CA LYS A 41 5.76 -12.58 6.95
C LYS A 41 5.62 -11.33 7.82
N PRO A 42 5.75 -11.46 9.15
CA PRO A 42 5.52 -10.35 10.08
C PRO A 42 6.47 -9.16 9.90
N ASP A 43 7.62 -9.38 9.28
CA ASP A 43 8.61 -8.38 8.90
C ASP A 43 8.26 -7.62 7.61
N LEU A 44 7.22 -8.04 6.88
CA LEU A 44 6.82 -7.42 5.62
C LEU A 44 6.30 -5.99 5.83
N GLN A 45 6.98 -5.03 5.20
CA GLN A 45 6.60 -3.62 5.20
C GLN A 45 5.58 -3.36 4.09
N LEU A 46 4.37 -2.97 4.47
CA LEU A 46 3.29 -2.64 3.54
C LEU A 46 3.34 -1.15 3.18
N VAL A 47 3.43 -0.83 1.90
CA VAL A 47 3.58 0.57 1.44
C VAL A 47 2.58 0.89 0.34
N ILE A 48 1.81 1.96 0.52
CA ILE A 48 0.81 2.44 -0.44
C ILE A 48 1.24 3.82 -0.95
N PRO A 49 1.76 3.95 -2.18
CA PRO A 49 1.99 5.24 -2.78
C PRO A 49 0.69 5.81 -3.37
N CYS A 50 0.29 7.00 -2.94
CA CYS A 50 -0.91 7.69 -3.42
C CYS A 50 -0.55 8.83 -4.37
N VAL A 51 -1.21 8.88 -5.53
CA VAL A 51 -0.90 9.87 -6.59
C VAL A 51 -1.15 11.33 -6.17
N ASN A 52 -2.09 11.57 -5.25
CA ASN A 52 -2.41 12.90 -4.74
C ASN A 52 -3.09 12.84 -3.36
N GLY A 53 -3.40 14.00 -2.79
CA GLY A 53 -4.00 14.11 -1.45
C GLY A 53 -5.42 13.56 -1.35
N GLU A 54 -6.21 13.57 -2.42
CA GLU A 54 -7.56 13.00 -2.40
C GLU A 54 -7.50 11.46 -2.32
N ARG A 55 -6.64 10.84 -3.12
CA ARG A 55 -6.39 9.39 -3.10
C ARG A 55 -5.77 8.96 -1.77
N GLU A 56 -4.89 9.77 -1.19
CA GLU A 56 -4.39 9.52 0.17
C GLU A 56 -5.52 9.51 1.20
N LYS A 57 -6.42 10.49 1.19
CA LYS A 57 -7.58 10.52 2.11
C LYS A 57 -8.48 9.30 1.92
N GLN A 58 -8.74 8.91 0.66
CA GLN A 58 -9.55 7.75 0.34
C GLN A 58 -8.93 6.46 0.87
N VAL A 59 -7.62 6.26 0.68
CA VAL A 59 -6.90 5.11 1.23
C VAL A 59 -6.91 5.13 2.75
N ARG A 60 -6.71 6.29 3.40
CA ARG A 60 -6.78 6.40 4.86
C ARG A 60 -8.14 5.99 5.41
N ALA A 61 -9.22 6.52 4.82
CA ALA A 61 -10.58 6.17 5.20
C ALA A 61 -10.84 4.66 5.05
N LEU A 62 -10.33 4.06 3.98
CA LEU A 62 -10.42 2.62 3.76
C LEU A 62 -9.67 1.78 4.79
N VAL A 63 -8.48 2.24 5.20
CA VAL A 63 -7.68 1.58 6.25
C VAL A 63 -8.36 1.71 7.61
N GLU A 64 -8.92 2.90 7.90
CA GLU A 64 -9.67 3.18 9.13
C GLU A 64 -10.99 2.37 9.21
N SER A 65 -11.59 2.02 8.07
CA SER A 65 -12.80 1.19 8.04
C SER A 65 -12.52 -0.30 8.25
N LEU A 66 -11.26 -0.73 8.26
CA LEU A 66 -10.92 -2.12 8.58
C LEU A 66 -11.20 -2.39 10.06
N SER A 67 -11.81 -3.54 10.35
CA SER A 67 -12.06 -3.99 11.72
C SER A 67 -10.78 -4.38 12.50
N VAL A 68 -9.63 -4.36 11.83
CA VAL A 68 -8.33 -4.80 12.34
C VAL A 68 -7.26 -3.77 12.01
N SER A 69 -6.32 -3.57 12.94
CA SER A 69 -5.16 -2.71 12.70
C SER A 69 -4.20 -3.38 11.72
N LEU A 70 -3.84 -2.68 10.65
CA LEU A 70 -2.88 -3.12 9.64
C LEU A 70 -1.71 -2.14 9.58
N PRO A 71 -0.52 -2.50 10.10
CA PRO A 71 0.67 -1.66 10.00
C PRO A 71 1.07 -1.45 8.53
N LEU A 72 0.87 -0.23 8.04
CA LEU A 72 1.23 0.17 6.68
C LEU A 72 1.67 1.63 6.63
N THR A 73 2.48 1.95 5.62
CA THR A 73 2.97 3.31 5.36
C THR A 73 2.32 3.87 4.10
N ILE A 74 1.69 5.04 4.22
CA ILE A 74 1.13 5.76 3.06
C ILE A 74 2.11 6.86 2.66
N ILE A 75 2.51 6.87 1.40
CA ILE A 75 3.47 7.83 0.85
C ILE A 75 2.77 8.63 -0.26
N ARG A 76 2.87 9.96 -0.24
CA ARG A 76 2.37 10.78 -1.35
C ARG A 76 3.37 10.81 -2.50
N GLY A 77 2.90 10.48 -3.70
CA GLY A 77 3.72 10.37 -4.90
C GLY A 77 4.73 9.22 -4.80
N ARG A 78 5.90 9.40 -5.44
CA ARG A 78 7.05 8.49 -5.34
C ARG A 78 6.77 7.02 -5.68
N SER A 79 5.72 6.71 -6.43
CA SER A 79 5.33 5.33 -6.77
C SER A 79 6.47 4.56 -7.42
N ARG A 80 7.28 5.21 -8.27
CA ARG A 80 8.46 4.59 -8.91
C ARG A 80 9.52 4.16 -7.90
N GLU A 81 9.81 4.99 -6.92
CA GLU A 81 10.79 4.68 -5.88
C GLU A 81 10.29 3.55 -4.98
N VAL A 82 8.99 3.57 -4.63
CA VAL A 82 8.36 2.50 -3.85
C VAL A 82 8.39 1.18 -4.62
N MET A 83 8.03 1.17 -5.90
CA MET A 83 8.08 -0.04 -6.73
C MET A 83 9.51 -0.56 -6.90
N ALA A 84 10.51 0.32 -7.06
CA ALA A 84 11.90 -0.08 -7.20
C ALA A 84 12.48 -0.69 -5.91
N ALA A 85 12.00 -0.26 -4.75
CA ALA A 85 12.40 -0.82 -3.45
C ALA A 85 11.62 -2.08 -3.06
N ALA A 86 10.56 -2.42 -3.78
CA ALA A 86 9.66 -3.50 -3.41
C ALA A 86 10.14 -4.88 -3.89
N ALA A 87 10.03 -5.87 -3.01
CA ALA A 87 10.25 -7.27 -3.37
C ALA A 87 9.09 -7.82 -4.22
N ALA A 88 7.90 -7.26 -4.05
CA ALA A 88 6.71 -7.57 -4.84
C ALA A 88 5.79 -6.35 -4.95
N VAL A 89 4.99 -6.31 -6.02
CA VAL A 89 4.03 -5.22 -6.29
C VAL A 89 2.64 -5.79 -6.54
N LEU A 90 1.65 -5.35 -5.77
CA LEU A 90 0.23 -5.54 -6.05
C LEU A 90 -0.28 -4.31 -6.79
N LEU A 91 -0.51 -4.42 -8.10
CA LEU A 91 -0.99 -3.31 -8.91
C LEU A 91 -2.38 -3.57 -9.48
N ALA A 92 -3.22 -2.54 -9.48
CA ALA A 92 -4.35 -2.47 -10.39
C ALA A 92 -3.80 -2.37 -11.83
N SER A 93 -4.39 -3.12 -12.77
CA SER A 93 -4.03 -2.99 -14.18
C SER A 93 -4.34 -1.57 -14.65
N GLY A 94 -3.36 -0.92 -15.27
CA GLY A 94 -3.55 0.33 -16.01
C GLY A 94 -4.21 0.11 -17.37
#